data_AF-A0A4Y2JQD0-F1
#
_entry.id   AF-A0A4Y2JQD0-F1
#
_cell.length_a   1.000
_cell.length_b   1.000
_cell.length_c   1.000
_cell.angle_alpha   90.00
_cell.angle_beta   90.00
_cell.angle_gamma   90.00
#
_symmetry.space_group_name_H-M   'P 1'
#
loop_
_entity.id
_entity.type
_entity.pdbx_description
1 polymer ?
#
loop_
_entity_poly.entity_id
_entity_poly.type
_entity_poly.pdbx_seq_one_letter_code
_entity_poly.pdbx_strand_id
1 'polypeptide(L)'
;MPVLNPIQIFRQPIPFVSEYKYLGLILDAKLNFDSHIQRAVTKAKNSSFALGRLIAPKSTLAIKHKLLLYKAIVRPVMLYGSPIWGTTSIRNLRKLQVLQNQQFARIVNAPWYVRRKLIHQDLKIDPVLDFMKIISKKFFEKLPQIPNALLQLPAYDPAVPISRKRPRAMLDYTYENFPSIKSRRDVSTIVESLDM
;
A
#
# COMPACT_ATOMS: atom_id res chain seq x y z
N MET A 1 -4.86 -27.76 11.94
CA MET A 1 -4.77 -26.43 12.56
C MET A 1 -4.78 -26.65 14.06
N PRO A 2 -3.80 -26.18 14.83
CA PRO A 2 -3.83 -26.35 16.28
C PRO A 2 -5.08 -25.64 16.84
N VAL A 3 -5.83 -26.33 17.69
CA VAL A 3 -7.02 -25.77 18.35
C VAL A 3 -6.52 -24.80 19.41
N LEU A 4 -6.68 -23.50 19.16
CA LEU A 4 -6.29 -22.45 20.11
C LEU A 4 -7.36 -22.35 21.19
N ASN A 5 -6.94 -22.30 22.46
CA ASN A 5 -7.85 -22.06 23.57
C ASN A 5 -8.52 -20.67 23.40
N PRO A 6 -9.84 -20.56 23.65
CA PRO A 6 -10.55 -19.30 23.52
C PRO A 6 -10.01 -18.27 24.53
N ILE A 7 -9.51 -17.15 24.00
CA ILE A 7 -9.06 -16.03 24.82
C ILE A 7 -10.28 -15.41 25.49
N GLN A 8 -10.24 -15.30 26.81
CA GLN A 8 -11.29 -14.67 27.60
C GLN A 8 -10.84 -13.27 28.03
N ILE A 9 -11.63 -12.25 27.68
CA ILE A 9 -11.46 -10.90 28.21
C ILE A 9 -12.67 -10.62 29.09
N PHE A 10 -12.45 -10.18 30.33
CA PHE A 10 -13.53 -9.96 31.31
C PHE A 10 -14.49 -11.15 31.47
N ARG A 11 -13.96 -12.39 31.45
CA ARG A 11 -14.73 -13.65 31.52
C ARG A 11 -15.71 -13.89 30.36
N GLN A 12 -15.58 -13.15 29.25
CA GLN A 12 -16.33 -13.39 28.02
C GLN A 12 -15.41 -14.02 26.96
N PRO A 13 -15.82 -15.13 26.31
CA PRO A 13 -15.05 -15.74 25.23
C PRO A 13 -15.09 -14.86 23.99
N ILE A 14 -13.91 -14.56 23.42
CA ILE A 14 -13.82 -13.78 22.18
C ILE A 14 -13.92 -14.73 20.99
N PRO A 15 -14.85 -14.47 20.04
CA PRO A 15 -14.92 -15.27 18.82
C PRO A 15 -13.68 -15.03 17.97
N PHE A 16 -13.05 -16.12 17.51
CA PHE A 16 -12.01 -16.04 16.49
C PHE A 16 -12.66 -15.78 15.13
N VAL A 17 -12.44 -14.59 14.57
CA VAL A 17 -12.92 -14.21 13.25
C VAL A 17 -11.74 -14.17 12.27
N SER A 18 -11.97 -14.61 11.03
CA SER A 18 -10.95 -14.59 9.97
C SER A 18 -10.58 -13.17 9.51
N GLU A 19 -11.56 -12.27 9.53
CA GLU A 19 -11.44 -10.86 9.16
C GLU A 19 -12.02 -9.98 10.27
N TYR A 20 -11.28 -8.96 10.70
CA TYR A 20 -11.74 -8.03 11.72
C TYR A 20 -11.61 -6.58 11.24
N LYS A 21 -12.66 -5.79 11.40
CA LYS A 21 -12.66 -4.37 11.04
C LYS A 21 -12.21 -3.53 12.24
N TYR A 22 -11.06 -2.88 12.12
CA TYR A 22 -10.52 -1.98 13.14
C TYR A 22 -10.21 -0.61 12.55
N LEU A 23 -10.80 0.45 13.10
CA LEU A 23 -10.59 1.84 12.67
C LEU A 23 -10.80 2.09 11.15
N GLY A 24 -11.58 1.24 10.47
CA GLY A 24 -11.79 1.30 9.01
C GLY A 24 -10.82 0.45 8.17
N LEU A 25 -9.79 -0.14 8.79
CA LEU A 25 -8.97 -1.20 8.20
C LEU A 25 -9.63 -2.56 8.39
N ILE A 26 -9.40 -3.47 7.44
CA ILE A 26 -9.82 -4.87 7.57
C ILE A 26 -8.54 -5.69 7.75
N LEU A 27 -8.42 -6.34 8.90
CA LEU A 27 -7.29 -7.16 9.27
C LEU A 27 -7.63 -8.62 8.99
N ASP A 28 -6.89 -9.26 8.10
CA ASP A 28 -7.00 -10.69 7.85
C ASP A 28 -6.11 -11.45 8.85
N ALA A 29 -6.47 -12.68 9.24
CA ALA A 29 -5.68 -13.51 10.16
C ALA A 29 -4.20 -13.69 9.75
N LYS A 30 -3.91 -13.65 8.43
CA LYS A 30 -2.55 -13.75 7.87
C LYS A 30 -1.89 -12.40 7.57
N LEU A 31 -2.59 -11.28 7.77
CA LEU A 31 -2.16 -9.92 7.41
C LEU A 31 -1.80 -9.78 5.91
N ASN A 32 -2.54 -10.44 5.03
CA ASN A 32 -2.39 -10.30 3.57
C ASN A 32 -3.07 -9.03 3.02
N PHE A 33 -4.11 -8.54 3.71
CA PHE A 33 -4.89 -7.35 3.35
C PHE A 33 -5.56 -7.44 1.96
N ASP A 34 -5.86 -8.65 1.49
CA ASP A 34 -6.46 -8.88 0.18
C ASP A 34 -7.88 -8.28 0.13
N SER A 35 -8.69 -8.59 1.15
CA SER A 35 -10.05 -8.11 1.36
C SER A 35 -10.08 -6.57 1.46
N HIS A 36 -9.17 -6.03 2.28
CA HIS A 36 -9.03 -4.61 2.54
C HIS A 36 -8.74 -3.82 1.26
N ILE A 37 -7.74 -4.26 0.48
CA ILE A 37 -7.31 -3.54 -0.73
C ILE A 37 -8.38 -3.59 -1.81
N GLN A 38 -9.09 -4.73 -1.95
CA GLN A 38 -10.23 -4.80 -2.86
C GLN A 38 -11.31 -3.79 -2.47
N ARG A 39 -11.65 -3.71 -1.18
CA ARG A 39 -12.63 -2.73 -0.68
C ARG A 39 -12.15 -1.29 -0.88
N ALA A 40 -10.88 -0.99 -0.62
CA ALA A 40 -10.30 0.33 -0.82
C ALA A 40 -10.33 0.75 -2.30
N VAL A 41 -9.96 -0.16 -3.21
CA VAL A 41 -10.02 0.04 -4.67
C VAL A 41 -11.46 0.31 -5.11
N THR A 42 -12.42 -0.50 -4.68
CA THR A 42 -13.84 -0.32 -5.03
C THR A 42 -14.37 1.00 -4.48
N LYS A 43 -14.05 1.35 -3.24
CA LYS A 43 -14.46 2.63 -2.64
C LYS A 43 -13.87 3.81 -3.40
N ALA A 44 -12.59 3.76 -3.76
CA ALA A 44 -11.93 4.81 -4.54
C ALA A 44 -12.51 4.93 -5.96
N LYS A 45 -12.87 3.81 -6.61
CA LYS A 45 -13.60 3.83 -7.89
C LYS A 45 -14.95 4.52 -7.75
N ASN A 46 -15.73 4.17 -6.72
CA ASN A 46 -17.04 4.77 -6.48
C ASN A 46 -16.92 6.28 -6.22
N SER A 47 -15.94 6.72 -5.42
CA SER A 47 -15.65 8.15 -5.23
C SER A 47 -15.29 8.84 -6.54
N SER A 48 -14.47 8.21 -7.38
CA SER A 48 -14.14 8.74 -8.72
C SER A 48 -15.36 8.84 -9.63
N PHE A 49 -16.23 7.84 -9.64
CA PHE A 49 -17.47 7.85 -10.42
C PHE A 49 -18.45 8.92 -9.94
N ALA A 50 -18.56 9.14 -8.62
CA ALA A 50 -19.35 10.24 -8.07
C ALA A 50 -18.83 11.62 -8.54
N LEU A 51 -17.51 11.76 -8.65
CA LEU A 51 -16.86 12.95 -9.25
C LEU A 51 -16.88 12.95 -10.78
N GLY A 52 -17.55 11.97 -11.41
CA GLY A 52 -17.50 11.71 -12.84
C GLY A 52 -17.87 12.92 -13.68
N ARG A 53 -18.86 13.74 -13.28
CA ARG A 53 -19.23 14.96 -14.02
C ARG A 53 -18.09 15.99 -14.06
N LEU A 54 -17.33 16.12 -12.97
CA LEU A 54 -16.25 17.10 -12.85
C LEU A 54 -14.95 16.60 -13.49
N ILE A 55 -14.66 15.31 -13.31
CA ILE A 55 -13.42 14.65 -13.77
C ILE A 55 -13.57 14.06 -15.20
N ALA A 56 -14.77 14.09 -15.77
CA ALA A 56 -15.05 13.54 -17.09
C ALA A 56 -14.05 14.06 -18.14
N PRO A 57 -13.71 13.23 -19.13
CA PRO A 57 -12.83 13.65 -20.22
C PRO A 57 -13.37 14.88 -20.97
N LYS A 58 -14.70 14.96 -21.11
CA LYS A 58 -15.42 16.08 -21.76
C LYS A 58 -15.76 17.24 -20.81
N SER A 59 -15.35 17.20 -19.55
CA SER A 59 -15.58 18.31 -18.60
C SER A 59 -14.73 19.52 -18.99
N THR A 60 -15.33 20.71 -18.94
CA THR A 60 -14.70 22.03 -19.22
C THR A 60 -13.61 22.40 -18.20
N LEU A 61 -13.52 21.68 -17.10
CA LEU A 61 -12.56 21.94 -16.02
C LEU A 61 -11.12 21.69 -16.49
N ALA A 62 -10.20 22.62 -16.17
CA ALA A 62 -8.80 22.45 -16.50
C ALA A 62 -8.18 21.23 -15.80
N ILE A 63 -7.21 20.59 -16.46
CA ILE A 63 -6.52 19.37 -15.97
C ILE A 63 -5.96 19.57 -14.55
N LYS A 64 -5.41 20.75 -14.25
CA LYS A 64 -4.87 21.10 -12.93
C LYS A 64 -5.90 20.93 -11.80
N HIS A 65 -7.14 21.38 -12.02
CA HIS A 65 -8.22 21.27 -11.02
C HIS A 65 -8.78 19.84 -10.95
N LYS A 66 -8.86 19.13 -12.07
CA LYS A 66 -9.20 17.69 -12.07
C LYS A 66 -8.18 16.88 -11.24
N LEU A 67 -6.89 17.18 -11.38
CA LEU A 67 -5.84 16.57 -10.57
C LEU A 67 -5.93 16.93 -9.10
N LEU A 68 -6.32 18.16 -8.77
CA LEU A 68 -6.55 18.58 -7.39
C LEU A 68 -7.64 17.73 -6.74
N LEU A 69 -8.76 17.51 -7.42
CA LEU A 69 -9.84 16.64 -6.95
C LEU A 69 -9.36 15.19 -6.71
N TYR A 70 -8.56 14.65 -7.64
CA TYR A 70 -7.97 13.31 -7.45
C TYR A 70 -7.08 13.26 -6.19
N LYS A 71 -6.20 14.25 -6.00
CA LYS A 71 -5.29 14.31 -4.84
C LYS A 71 -6.05 14.50 -3.53
N ALA A 72 -7.12 15.28 -3.53
CA ALA A 72 -7.89 15.62 -2.34
C ALA A 72 -8.88 14.52 -1.89
N ILE A 73 -9.46 13.77 -2.84
CA ILE A 73 -10.55 12.83 -2.53
C ILE A 73 -10.16 11.40 -2.84
N VAL A 74 -9.81 11.10 -4.09
CA VAL A 74 -9.62 9.70 -4.54
C VAL A 74 -8.37 9.09 -3.93
N ARG A 75 -7.26 9.83 -3.92
CA ARG A 75 -5.98 9.39 -3.38
C ARG A 75 -6.06 9.02 -1.89
N PRO A 76 -6.59 9.86 -0.97
CA PRO A 76 -6.68 9.49 0.45
C PRO A 76 -7.66 8.33 0.70
N VAL A 77 -8.76 8.23 -0.05
CA VAL A 77 -9.68 7.08 0.06
C VAL A 77 -8.98 5.78 -0.30
N MET A 78 -8.12 5.80 -1.32
CA MET A 78 -7.35 4.65 -1.77
C MET A 78 -6.20 4.29 -0.82
N LEU A 79 -5.55 5.28 -0.21
CA LEU A 79 -4.29 5.11 0.54
C LEU A 79 -4.43 5.21 2.06
N TYR A 80 -5.65 5.15 2.56
CA TYR A 80 -5.91 5.15 3.98
C TYR A 80 -5.19 3.97 4.67
N GLY A 81 -4.35 4.28 5.66
CA GLY A 81 -3.58 3.28 6.41
C GLY A 81 -2.45 2.62 5.62
N SER A 82 -1.98 3.21 4.51
CA SER A 82 -0.91 2.64 3.69
C SER A 82 0.37 2.26 4.44
N PRO A 83 0.82 2.95 5.51
CA PRO A 83 1.98 2.52 6.28
C PRO A 83 1.81 1.17 6.97
N ILE A 84 0.57 0.71 7.19
CA ILE A 84 0.27 -0.54 7.90
C ILE A 84 0.23 -1.72 6.91
N TRP A 85 -0.52 -1.59 5.82
CA TRP A 85 -0.71 -2.68 4.84
C TRP A 85 0.22 -2.60 3.62
N GLY A 86 1.09 -1.60 3.54
CA GLY A 86 1.94 -1.35 2.37
C GLY A 86 2.96 -2.46 2.04
N THR A 87 3.17 -3.41 2.95
CA THR A 87 3.99 -4.62 2.72
C THR A 87 3.22 -5.82 2.18
N THR A 88 1.96 -5.62 1.80
CA THR A 88 1.12 -6.58 1.07
C THR A 88 1.78 -7.13 -0.20
N SER A 89 1.18 -8.18 -0.76
CA SER A 89 1.56 -8.74 -2.06
C SER A 89 1.64 -7.69 -3.19
N ILE A 90 2.62 -7.88 -4.08
CA ILE A 90 2.80 -7.02 -5.27
C ILE A 90 1.56 -7.05 -6.18
N ARG A 91 0.82 -8.17 -6.20
CA ARG A 91 -0.46 -8.27 -6.92
C ARG A 91 -1.46 -7.22 -6.43
N ASN A 92 -1.56 -7.02 -5.12
CA ASN A 92 -2.47 -6.02 -4.57
C ASN A 92 -1.99 -4.60 -4.81
N LEU A 93 -0.69 -4.35 -4.67
CA LEU A 93 -0.07 -3.07 -5.02
C LEU A 93 -0.33 -2.69 -6.50
N ARG A 94 -0.26 -3.67 -7.42
CA ARG A 94 -0.60 -3.47 -8.83
C ARG A 94 -2.05 -3.02 -9.04
N LYS A 95 -3.01 -3.51 -8.26
CA LYS A 95 -4.42 -3.05 -8.37
C LYS A 95 -4.56 -1.56 -8.10
N LEU A 96 -3.81 -1.04 -7.13
CA LEU A 96 -3.79 0.39 -6.79
C LEU A 96 -3.17 1.21 -7.93
N GLN A 97 -2.04 0.75 -8.48
CA GLN A 97 -1.39 1.41 -9.62
C GLN A 97 -2.29 1.44 -10.86
N VAL A 98 -2.98 0.34 -11.15
CA VAL A 98 -3.94 0.26 -12.26
C VAL A 98 -5.07 1.27 -12.07
N LEU A 99 -5.60 1.42 -10.84
CA LEU A 99 -6.60 2.43 -10.55
C LEU A 99 -6.07 3.84 -10.81
N GLN A 100 -4.89 4.20 -10.30
CA GLN A 100 -4.27 5.51 -10.55
C GLN A 100 -4.11 5.76 -12.06
N ASN A 101 -3.58 4.79 -12.80
CA ASN A 101 -3.41 4.89 -14.25
C ASN A 101 -4.76 5.14 -14.95
N GLN A 102 -5.81 4.39 -14.59
CA GLN A 102 -7.15 4.58 -15.13
C GLN A 102 -7.67 6.00 -14.88
N GLN A 103 -7.46 6.55 -13.67
CA GLN A 103 -7.86 7.91 -13.34
C GLN A 103 -7.11 8.94 -14.18
N PHE A 104 -5.78 8.80 -14.34
CA PHE A 104 -4.99 9.76 -15.10
C PHE A 104 -5.33 9.77 -16.60
N ALA A 105 -5.58 8.60 -17.21
CA ALA A 105 -6.09 8.58 -18.58
C ALA A 105 -7.44 9.29 -18.71
N ARG A 106 -8.35 9.11 -17.75
CA ARG A 106 -9.65 9.79 -17.76
C ARG A 106 -9.49 11.31 -17.64
N ILE A 107 -8.62 11.77 -16.75
CA ILE A 107 -8.36 13.20 -16.51
C ILE A 107 -7.79 13.88 -17.76
N VAL A 108 -6.82 13.25 -18.42
CA VAL A 108 -6.15 13.79 -19.61
C VAL A 108 -6.95 13.54 -20.90
N ASN A 109 -7.98 12.69 -20.86
CA ASN A 109 -8.65 12.17 -22.05
C ASN A 109 -7.67 11.46 -23.00
N ALA A 110 -6.74 10.67 -22.45
CA ALA A 110 -5.68 10.03 -23.21
C ALA A 110 -6.20 8.84 -24.03
N PRO A 111 -5.83 8.73 -25.32
CA PRO A 111 -6.16 7.56 -26.13
C PRO A 111 -5.35 6.32 -25.72
N TRP A 112 -5.81 5.14 -26.13
CA TRP A 112 -5.32 3.84 -25.65
C TRP A 112 -3.83 3.58 -25.94
N TYR A 113 -3.28 4.16 -27.01
CA TYR A 113 -1.89 3.98 -27.43
C TYR A 113 -0.88 4.83 -26.63
N VAL A 114 -1.35 5.79 -25.82
CA VAL A 114 -0.45 6.63 -25.01
C VAL A 114 0.13 5.81 -23.87
N ARG A 115 1.46 5.75 -23.81
CA ARG A 115 2.18 5.04 -22.75
C ARG A 115 1.90 5.70 -21.40
N ARG A 116 1.55 4.88 -20.39
CA ARG A 116 1.30 5.35 -19.02
C ARG A 116 2.46 6.15 -18.44
N LYS A 117 3.71 5.73 -18.71
CA LYS A 117 4.92 6.43 -18.27
C LYS A 117 4.94 7.90 -18.73
N LEU A 118 4.52 8.17 -19.98
CA LEU A 118 4.46 9.52 -20.53
C LEU A 118 3.47 10.39 -19.75
N ILE A 119 2.27 9.87 -19.49
CA ILE A 119 1.25 10.57 -18.70
C ILE A 119 1.78 10.95 -17.31
N HIS A 120 2.54 10.06 -16.67
CA HIS A 120 3.15 10.37 -15.37
C HIS A 120 4.20 11.48 -15.45
N GLN A 121 5.02 11.48 -16.51
CA GLN A 121 6.03 12.51 -16.76
C GLN A 121 5.37 13.88 -17.03
N ASP A 122 4.36 13.92 -17.90
CA ASP A 122 3.64 15.14 -18.26
C ASP A 122 2.90 15.76 -17.07
N LEU A 123 2.25 14.92 -16.26
CA LEU A 123 1.52 15.38 -15.07
C LEU A 123 2.45 15.71 -13.89
N LYS A 124 3.73 15.30 -13.94
CA LYS A 124 4.71 15.39 -12.84
C LYS A 124 4.16 14.79 -11.54
N ILE A 125 3.56 13.60 -11.63
CA ILE A 125 2.99 12.89 -10.48
C ILE A 125 3.61 11.51 -10.35
N ASP A 126 4.12 11.24 -9.15
CA ASP A 126 4.71 9.96 -8.81
C ASP A 126 3.69 8.81 -8.86
N PRO A 127 4.15 7.59 -9.18
CA PRO A 127 3.39 6.36 -8.98
C PRO A 127 2.86 6.24 -7.55
N VAL A 128 1.77 5.48 -7.39
CA VAL A 128 1.15 5.26 -6.06
C VAL A 128 2.17 4.75 -5.05
N LEU A 129 3.04 3.85 -5.49
CA LEU A 129 4.00 3.17 -4.61
C LEU A 129 5.02 4.13 -4.01
N ASP A 130 5.54 5.06 -4.81
CA ASP A 130 6.51 6.04 -4.33
C ASP A 130 5.85 7.04 -3.38
N PHE A 131 4.60 7.43 -3.66
CA PHE A 131 3.83 8.23 -2.72
C PHE A 131 3.55 7.49 -1.40
N MET A 132 3.25 6.19 -1.46
CA MET A 132 3.12 5.38 -0.25
C MET A 132 4.43 5.38 0.54
N LYS A 133 5.60 5.24 -0.10
CA LYS A 133 6.90 5.32 0.60
C LYS A 133 7.08 6.64 1.31
N ILE A 134 6.74 7.75 0.66
CA ILE A 134 6.81 9.09 1.28
C ILE A 134 5.92 9.15 2.52
N ILE A 135 4.70 8.61 2.46
CA ILE A 135 3.80 8.56 3.63
C ILE A 135 4.42 7.69 4.74
N SER A 136 4.89 6.50 4.39
CA SER A 136 5.49 5.58 5.36
C SER A 136 6.72 6.18 6.03
N LYS A 137 7.61 6.82 5.28
CA LYS A 137 8.79 7.51 5.82
C LYS A 137 8.39 8.57 6.84
N LYS A 138 7.48 9.46 6.46
CA LYS A 138 6.93 10.50 7.35
C LYS A 138 6.25 9.92 8.59
N PHE A 139 5.59 8.77 8.46
CA PHE A 139 4.95 8.09 9.60
C PHE A 139 6.01 7.56 10.57
N PHE A 140 6.99 6.79 10.08
CA PHE A 140 8.03 6.18 10.92
C PHE A 140 9.00 7.18 11.53
N GLU A 141 9.28 8.31 10.85
CA GLU A 141 10.09 9.42 11.41
C GLU A 141 9.38 10.11 12.58
N LYS A 142 8.05 10.15 12.58
CA LYS A 142 7.26 10.76 13.67
C LYS A 142 7.07 9.84 14.87
N LEU A 143 7.12 8.52 14.70
CA LEU A 143 6.94 7.57 15.80
C LEU A 143 7.85 7.80 17.01
N PRO A 144 9.18 7.98 16.87
CA PRO A 144 10.06 8.17 18.04
C PRO A 144 9.80 9.49 18.78
N GLN A 145 9.14 10.46 18.14
CA GLN A 145 8.80 11.75 18.75
C GLN A 145 7.59 11.67 19.69
N ILE A 146 6.84 10.56 19.65
CA ILE A 146 5.65 10.39 20.49
C ILE A 146 6.11 9.82 21.84
N PRO A 147 5.77 10.46 22.98
CA PRO A 147 6.13 9.98 24.31
C PRO A 147 5.22 8.80 24.72
N ASN A 148 5.32 7.69 23.99
CA ASN A 148 4.61 6.46 24.29
C ASN A 148 5.56 5.27 24.11
N ALA A 149 5.85 4.59 25.22
CA ALA A 149 6.75 3.44 25.26
C ALA A 149 6.31 2.30 24.32
N LEU A 150 4.99 2.10 24.13
CA LEU A 150 4.45 1.05 23.24
C LEU A 150 4.76 1.30 21.75
N LEU A 151 5.04 2.55 21.38
CA LEU A 151 5.33 2.94 20.00
C LEU A 151 6.84 2.92 19.68
N GLN A 152 7.69 2.76 20.70
CA GLN A 152 9.15 2.65 20.55
C GLN A 152 9.49 1.20 20.12
N LEU A 153 9.36 0.95 18.82
CA LEU A 153 9.66 -0.36 18.23
C LEU A 153 11.19 -0.61 18.24
N PRO A 154 11.64 -1.86 18.44
CA PRO A 154 13.05 -2.22 18.31
C PRO A 154 13.53 -1.97 16.87
N ALA A 155 14.84 -1.70 16.72
CA ALA A 155 15.47 -1.50 15.42
C ALA A 155 15.13 -2.65 14.47
N TYR A 156 14.71 -2.31 13.24
CA TYR A 156 14.40 -3.29 12.21
C TYR A 156 15.67 -3.58 11.42
N ASP A 157 16.17 -4.82 11.51
CA ASP A 157 17.25 -5.30 10.68
C ASP A 157 16.67 -6.02 9.45
N PRO A 158 16.84 -5.47 8.23
CA PRO A 158 16.35 -6.09 7.00
C PRO A 158 17.11 -7.36 6.60
N ALA A 159 18.29 -7.62 7.17
CA ALA A 159 19.09 -8.80 6.88
C ALA A 159 18.59 -10.08 7.60
N VAL A 160 17.77 -9.94 8.64
CA VAL A 160 17.23 -11.09 9.38
C VAL A 160 16.08 -11.73 8.58
N PRO A 161 16.21 -12.99 8.13
CA PRO A 161 15.17 -13.66 7.36
C PRO A 161 13.97 -13.99 8.26
N ILE A 162 12.96 -13.12 8.26
CA ILE A 162 11.70 -13.34 8.96
C ILE A 162 10.63 -13.77 7.96
N SER A 163 9.87 -14.82 8.29
CA SER A 163 8.76 -15.34 7.47
C SER A 163 7.68 -14.28 7.16
N ARG A 164 7.59 -13.22 7.96
CA ARG A 164 6.61 -12.12 7.84
C ARG A 164 7.29 -10.76 7.73
N LYS A 165 6.95 -10.03 6.68
CA LYS A 165 7.46 -8.69 6.40
C LYS A 165 6.82 -7.67 7.34
N ARG A 166 7.64 -6.94 8.11
CA ARG A 166 7.16 -5.85 8.96
C ARG A 166 6.75 -4.65 8.12
N PRO A 167 5.78 -3.82 8.55
CA PRO A 167 5.34 -2.64 7.81
C PRO A 167 6.50 -1.69 7.41
N ARG A 168 7.55 -1.63 8.23
CA ARG A 168 8.76 -0.82 7.98
C ARG A 168 9.60 -1.29 6.78
N ALA A 169 9.52 -2.57 6.39
CA ALA A 169 10.18 -3.12 5.20
C ALA A 169 9.77 -2.42 3.90
N MET A 170 8.69 -1.64 3.94
CA MET A 170 8.24 -0.87 2.79
C MET A 170 9.23 0.23 2.37
N LEU A 171 10.02 0.73 3.32
CA LEU A 171 11.01 1.80 3.07
C LEU A 171 12.17 1.31 2.20
N ASP A 172 12.50 0.03 2.29
CA ASP A 172 13.66 -0.58 1.63
C ASP A 172 13.36 -1.07 0.22
N TYR A 173 12.09 -1.01 -0.24
CA TYR A 173 11.75 -1.43 -1.61
C TYR A 173 12.23 -0.41 -2.63
N THR A 174 13.09 -0.82 -3.55
CA THR A 174 13.25 -0.14 -4.84
C THR A 174 12.19 -0.69 -5.81
N TYR A 175 11.32 0.18 -6.33
CA TYR A 175 10.33 -0.21 -7.36
C TYR A 175 10.87 0.19 -8.75
N GLU A 176 12.15 -0.08 -8.97
CA GLU A 176 12.86 0.16 -10.21
C GLU A 176 12.33 -0.84 -11.25
N ASN A 177 11.39 -0.41 -12.09
CA ASN A 177 10.72 -1.20 -13.14
C ASN A 177 10.03 -2.48 -12.63
N PHE A 178 8.70 -2.48 -12.44
CA PHE A 178 7.87 -3.65 -12.04
C PHE A 178 8.60 -5.01 -12.22
N PRO A 179 9.32 -5.50 -11.20
CA PRO A 179 10.30 -6.54 -11.47
C PRO A 179 9.61 -7.90 -11.44
N SER A 180 10.03 -8.77 -12.36
CA SER A 180 9.97 -10.20 -12.16
C SER A 180 10.81 -10.52 -10.92
N ILE A 181 10.18 -11.02 -9.86
CA ILE A 181 10.89 -11.43 -8.66
C ILE A 181 11.60 -12.74 -8.98
N LYS A 182 12.91 -12.68 -9.25
CA LYS A 182 13.79 -13.79 -8.87
C LYS A 182 14.23 -13.51 -7.44
N SER A 183 13.86 -14.42 -6.54
CA SER A 183 14.44 -14.50 -5.20
C SER A 183 15.95 -14.60 -5.36
N ARG A 184 16.71 -13.54 -5.06
CA ARG A 184 18.13 -13.71 -4.73
C ARG A 184 18.16 -14.48 -3.42
N ARG A 185 18.51 -15.76 -3.49
CA ARG A 185 19.17 -16.44 -2.39
C ARG A 185 20.64 -16.21 -2.69
N ASP A 186 21.28 -15.30 -1.96
CA ASP A 186 22.73 -15.20 -2.03
C ASP A 186 23.27 -16.41 -1.25
N VAL A 187 23.76 -17.41 -1.99
CA VAL A 187 24.32 -18.68 -1.48
C VAL A 187 25.79 -18.50 -1.07
N SER A 188 26.31 -17.27 -1.03
CA SER A 188 27.74 -17.02 -0.89
C SER A 188 28.30 -17.03 0.55
N THR A 189 27.51 -17.33 1.58
CA THR A 189 28.00 -17.32 2.98
C THR A 189 28.22 -18.72 3.57
N ILE A 190 28.03 -19.81 2.81
CA ILE A 190 28.22 -21.17 3.33
C ILE A 190 29.67 -21.69 3.13
N VAL A 191 30.51 -21.00 2.34
CA VAL A 191 31.85 -21.50 2.00
C VAL A 191 32.94 -21.07 2.99
N GLU A 192 32.69 -20.08 3.86
CA GLU A 192 33.73 -19.57 4.79
C GLU A 192 33.76 -20.25 6.16
N SER A 193 32.88 -21.22 6.45
CA SER A 193 32.84 -21.93 7.74
C SER A 193 33.27 -23.40 7.66
N LEU A 194 34.02 -23.79 6.63
CA LEU A 194 34.53 -25.16 6.47
C LEU A 194 36.06 -25.26 6.34
N ASP A 195 36.80 -24.15 6.49
CA ASP A 195 38.27 -24.11 6.48
C ASP A 195 38.83 -23.42 7.74
N MET A 196 38.37 -23.82 8.93
CA MET A 196 39.13 -23.70 10.19
C MET A 196 38.91 -24.92 11.08
#